data_AF-A0A2Z6GI81-F1
#
_entry.id   AF-A0A2Z6GI81-F1
#
_cell.length_a   1.000
_cell.length_b   1.000
_cell.length_c   1.000
_cell.angle_alpha   90.00
_cell.angle_beta   90.00
_cell.angle_gamma   90.00
#
_symmetry.space_group_name_H-M   'P 1'
#
loop_
_entity.id
_entity.type
_entity.pdbx_description
1 polymer ?
#
loop_
_entity_poly.entity_id
_entity_poly.type
_entity_poly.pdbx_seq_one_letter_code
_entity_poly.pdbx_strand_id
1 'polypeptide(L)'
;MLQEREITRVGSRKAIKVNVRVIAATHVDLAQAIRERRFREDLYYRLNIAVVPLPPLRQRRQDIPLLAHHFLSLYARRLGRPTLRLAPESLARLMDYSWPGNIRELENTLHNAVLLSKEEEISPAQLRLATLNDAPGPASDHELDDFIRHQLALPGEPLWQRVTSALIRHAMAHCDDNQSQAAALLGISRHTLRTQLANLGLIKSRRRPPAPPRAFANAAGADRELRIGYQRFGSLGILKARQSLETAFASLGVNVLWSEFPAGPQLLHALACNEIDFGTTGEAPPVFAQASNSELMYVAWEPPAPRSVAMVVPQESDIRQLSDLRGKRIALNKGSNVHWLLLQILEDAGLGLNDVRVVYTPPKYPLTASDYLAVDAWMMWDPLLSDAEHTGELRVVASGEGRVNNHQFYLSRRDYLAQHGDIMRRLLTELTHTGQFIDSHRGEAARLLSAELGIDARSLSMALARRSHRPRPMDLSVIRAQQTIADRFYALGLIAKPVPVREAVWYGEPAPDVIRPLMAVS
;
A
#
# COMPACT_ATOMS: atom_id res chain seq x y z
N MET A 1 13.31 23.25 -24.69
CA MET A 1 12.25 24.21 -24.27
C MET A 1 12.80 25.51 -23.65
N LEU A 2 13.44 25.51 -22.48
CA LEU A 2 13.83 26.77 -21.78
C LEU A 2 14.85 27.66 -22.52
N GLN A 3 15.74 27.09 -23.34
CA GLN A 3 16.76 27.85 -24.09
C GLN A 3 16.42 27.92 -25.59
N GLU A 4 16.13 26.77 -26.20
CA GLU A 4 15.88 26.67 -27.65
C GLU A 4 14.43 27.01 -28.05
N ARG A 5 13.51 27.17 -27.08
CA ARG A 5 12.06 27.36 -27.31
C ARG A 5 11.45 26.30 -28.22
N GLU A 6 11.97 25.08 -28.13
CA GLU A 6 11.52 23.95 -28.92
C GLU A 6 10.95 22.83 -28.04
N ILE A 7 9.97 22.12 -28.61
CA ILE A 7 9.39 20.88 -28.07
C ILE A 7 9.43 19.78 -29.14
N THR A 8 9.52 18.53 -28.70
CA THR A 8 9.46 17.36 -29.57
C THR A 8 8.28 16.50 -29.15
N ARG A 9 7.44 16.12 -30.12
CA ARG A 9 6.34 15.17 -29.84
C ARG A 9 6.93 13.81 -29.51
N VAL A 10 6.33 13.09 -28.56
CA VAL A 10 6.75 11.73 -28.20
C VAL A 10 6.74 10.85 -29.46
N GLY A 11 7.88 10.22 -29.77
CA GLY A 11 8.07 9.40 -30.98
C GLY A 11 8.49 10.17 -32.25
N SER A 12 8.54 11.50 -32.23
CA SER A 12 9.03 12.31 -33.35
C SER A 12 10.49 12.73 -33.11
N ARG A 13 11.26 12.92 -34.20
CA ARG A 13 12.61 13.51 -34.16
C ARG A 13 12.65 14.99 -34.57
N LYS A 14 11.50 15.55 -34.96
CA LYS A 14 11.40 16.92 -35.46
C LYS A 14 11.04 17.88 -34.32
N ALA A 15 11.93 18.82 -34.07
CA ALA A 15 11.70 19.91 -33.12
C ALA A 15 10.69 20.93 -33.67
N ILE A 16 9.82 21.44 -32.80
CA ILE A 16 8.80 22.44 -33.12
C ILE A 16 9.06 23.66 -32.25
N LYS A 17 9.26 24.84 -32.88
CA LYS A 17 9.39 26.11 -32.17
C LYS A 17 8.05 26.52 -31.55
N VAL A 18 8.11 26.96 -30.30
CA VAL A 18 6.96 27.41 -29.52
C VAL A 18 7.23 28.77 -28.89
N ASN A 19 6.23 29.64 -28.87
CA ASN A 19 6.31 30.93 -28.19
C ASN A 19 5.55 30.85 -26.86
N VAL A 20 6.29 30.69 -25.77
CA VAL A 20 5.75 30.40 -24.44
C VAL A 20 6.50 31.20 -23.39
N ARG A 21 5.78 31.64 -22.36
CA ARG A 21 6.35 32.22 -21.15
C ARG A 21 6.30 31.16 -20.06
N VAL A 22 7.42 30.95 -19.38
CA VAL A 22 7.51 29.98 -18.28
C VAL A 22 7.51 30.75 -16.97
N ILE A 23 6.54 30.46 -16.11
CA ILE A 23 6.47 30.95 -14.74
C ILE A 23 6.62 29.74 -13.84
N ALA A 24 7.62 29.76 -12.96
CA ALA A 24 7.88 28.71 -11.99
C ALA A 24 7.80 29.31 -10.57
N ALA A 25 7.21 28.57 -9.64
CA ALA A 25 7.10 28.95 -8.23
C ALA A 25 7.60 27.80 -7.36
N THR A 26 8.35 28.13 -6.30
CA THR A 26 8.87 27.16 -5.35
C THR A 26 8.87 27.76 -3.94
N HIS A 27 8.68 26.90 -2.94
CA HIS A 27 8.83 27.25 -1.52
C HIS A 27 10.19 26.83 -0.96
N VAL A 28 11.00 26.14 -1.77
CA VAL A 28 12.33 25.64 -1.43
C VAL A 28 13.37 26.66 -1.88
N ASP A 29 14.34 26.97 -1.02
CA ASP A 29 15.52 27.74 -1.39
C ASP A 29 16.36 26.95 -2.41
N LEU A 30 16.29 27.38 -3.67
CA LEU A 30 16.98 26.70 -4.77
C LEU A 30 18.51 26.81 -4.65
N ALA A 31 19.04 27.88 -4.05
CA ALA A 31 20.48 28.01 -3.84
C ALA A 31 20.99 27.03 -2.78
N GLN A 32 20.19 26.75 -1.74
CA GLN A 32 20.48 25.67 -0.81
C GLN A 32 20.33 24.28 -1.46
N ALA A 33 19.25 24.06 -2.21
CA ALA A 33 19.00 22.76 -2.85
C ALA A 33 20.08 22.39 -3.90
N ILE A 34 20.70 23.37 -4.55
CA ILE A 34 21.87 23.16 -5.44
C ILE A 34 23.10 22.72 -4.62
N ARG A 35 23.39 23.40 -3.50
CA ARG A 35 24.51 23.02 -2.61
C ARG A 35 24.38 21.59 -2.08
N GLU A 36 23.16 21.16 -1.81
CA GLU A 36 22.83 19.81 -1.33
C GLU A 36 22.71 18.78 -2.47
N ARG A 37 23.00 19.17 -3.72
CA ARG A 37 22.86 18.35 -4.94
C ARG A 37 21.46 17.77 -5.18
N ARG A 38 20.44 18.39 -4.60
CA ARG A 38 19.02 18.03 -4.77
C ARG A 38 18.37 18.79 -5.93
N PHE A 39 18.99 19.86 -6.41
CA PHE A 39 18.53 20.64 -7.56
C PHE A 39 19.64 20.86 -8.57
N ARG A 40 19.27 20.82 -9.85
CA ARG A 40 20.18 20.98 -10.98
C ARG A 40 20.60 22.43 -11.16
N GLU A 41 21.89 22.70 -11.04
CA GLU A 41 22.48 24.04 -11.19
C GLU A 41 22.23 24.63 -12.58
N ASP A 42 22.38 23.83 -13.64
CA ASP A 42 22.15 24.26 -15.02
C ASP A 42 20.70 24.67 -15.30
N LEU A 43 19.75 24.05 -14.60
CA LEU A 43 18.33 24.41 -14.68
C LEU A 43 18.03 25.69 -13.90
N TYR A 44 18.66 25.89 -12.75
CA TYR A 44 18.50 27.09 -11.94
C TYR A 44 18.85 28.35 -12.73
N TYR A 45 20.02 28.38 -13.36
CA TYR A 45 20.45 29.55 -14.14
C TYR A 45 19.55 29.85 -15.35
N ARG A 46 18.87 28.84 -15.92
CA ARG A 46 17.91 29.01 -17.02
C ARG A 46 16.56 29.56 -16.55
N LEU A 47 16.17 29.31 -15.30
CA LEU A 47 14.93 29.80 -14.72
C LEU A 47 15.10 31.15 -14.01
N ASN A 48 16.29 31.40 -13.46
CA ASN A 48 16.61 32.54 -12.59
C ASN A 48 16.92 33.83 -13.38
N ILE A 49 16.06 34.19 -14.34
CA ILE A 49 16.23 35.38 -15.19
C ILE A 49 15.59 36.62 -14.55
N ALA A 50 14.38 36.47 -14.01
CA ALA A 50 13.67 37.52 -13.29
C ALA A 50 12.96 36.88 -12.10
N VAL A 51 13.42 37.22 -10.89
CA VAL A 51 12.85 36.71 -9.64
C VAL A 51 11.97 37.77 -9.04
N VAL A 52 10.72 37.40 -8.76
CA VAL A 52 9.83 38.21 -7.94
C VAL A 52 9.77 37.56 -6.56
N PRO A 53 10.48 38.10 -5.55
CA PRO A 53 10.39 37.59 -4.19
C PRO A 53 8.98 37.88 -3.66
N LEU A 54 8.23 36.84 -3.33
CA LEU A 54 6.88 36.97 -2.82
C LEU A 54 6.91 36.85 -1.29
N PRO A 55 6.76 37.95 -0.53
CA PRO A 55 6.83 37.88 0.92
C PRO A 55 5.68 37.06 1.51
N PRO A 56 5.86 36.43 2.68
CA PRO A 56 4.78 35.77 3.40
C PRO A 56 3.66 36.76 3.72
N LEU A 57 2.43 36.27 3.83
CA LEU A 57 1.23 37.10 3.98
C LEU A 57 1.33 38.08 5.18
N ARG A 58 1.98 37.67 6.27
CA ARG A 58 2.23 38.49 7.47
C ARG A 58 3.02 39.78 7.24
N GLN A 59 3.80 39.85 6.17
CA GLN A 59 4.58 41.04 5.77
C GLN A 59 3.83 41.93 4.76
N ARG A 60 2.67 41.48 4.28
CA ARG A 60 1.80 42.19 3.31
C ARG A 60 0.35 42.12 3.75
N ARG A 61 0.09 42.52 5.00
CA ARG A 61 -1.23 42.46 5.63
C ARG A 61 -2.29 43.29 4.90
N GLN A 62 -1.87 44.28 4.11
CA GLN A 62 -2.75 45.11 3.27
C GLN A 62 -3.44 44.31 2.15
N ASP A 63 -2.90 43.14 1.79
CA ASP A 63 -3.52 42.25 0.80
C ASP A 63 -4.68 41.44 1.40
N ILE A 64 -4.74 41.31 2.73
CA ILE A 64 -5.70 40.45 3.44
C ILE A 64 -7.16 40.84 3.16
N PRO A 65 -7.57 42.12 3.20
CA PRO A 65 -8.95 42.49 2.91
C PRO A 65 -9.38 42.10 1.49
N LEU A 66 -8.51 42.32 0.50
CA LEU A 66 -8.78 42.01 -0.90
C LEU A 66 -8.88 40.49 -1.11
N LEU A 67 -7.91 39.75 -0.57
CA LEU A 67 -7.90 38.29 -0.62
C LEU A 67 -9.10 37.70 0.11
N ALA A 68 -9.47 38.27 1.26
CA ALA A 68 -10.61 37.80 2.03
C ALA A 68 -11.92 37.98 1.27
N HIS A 69 -12.12 39.16 0.68
CA HIS A 69 -13.27 39.41 -0.17
C HIS A 69 -13.33 38.46 -1.38
N HIS A 70 -12.18 38.20 -1.99
CA HIS A 70 -12.06 37.25 -3.10
C HIS A 70 -12.50 35.84 -2.69
N PHE A 71 -11.96 35.30 -1.59
CA PHE A 71 -12.30 33.95 -1.13
C PHE A 71 -13.76 33.83 -0.67
N LEU A 72 -14.27 34.83 0.04
CA LEU A 72 -15.70 34.86 0.42
C LEU A 72 -16.61 34.83 -0.81
N SER A 73 -16.30 35.64 -1.82
CA SER A 73 -17.05 35.66 -3.08
C SER A 73 -16.93 34.35 -3.85
N LEU A 74 -15.73 33.76 -3.90
CA LEU A 74 -15.47 32.49 -4.57
C LEU A 74 -16.28 31.34 -3.95
N TYR A 75 -16.24 31.22 -2.62
CA TYR A 75 -16.90 30.13 -1.91
C TYR A 75 -18.41 30.33 -1.76
N ALA A 76 -18.89 31.57 -1.58
CA ALA A 76 -20.31 31.86 -1.61
C ALA A 76 -20.93 31.47 -2.96
N ARG A 77 -20.28 31.80 -4.08
CA ARG A 77 -20.72 31.41 -5.44
C ARG A 77 -20.75 29.90 -5.64
N ARG A 78 -19.70 29.17 -5.20
CA ARG A 78 -19.66 27.70 -5.32
C ARG A 78 -20.78 27.02 -4.53
N LEU A 79 -21.18 27.60 -3.40
CA LEU A 79 -22.24 27.08 -2.54
C LEU A 79 -23.64 27.60 -2.88
N GLY A 80 -23.78 28.43 -3.93
CA GLY A 80 -25.07 29.02 -4.31
C GLY A 80 -25.66 29.99 -3.28
N ARG A 81 -24.81 30.62 -2.45
CA ARG A 81 -25.22 31.55 -1.38
C ARG A 81 -24.92 33.00 -1.75
N PRO A 82 -25.66 33.99 -1.20
CA PRO A 82 -25.28 35.39 -1.31
C PRO A 82 -23.89 35.64 -0.69
N THR A 83 -23.16 36.62 -1.22
CA THR A 83 -21.81 36.95 -0.73
C THR A 83 -21.86 37.39 0.73
N LEU A 84 -21.25 36.58 1.60
CA LEU A 84 -21.11 36.87 3.02
C LEU A 84 -20.18 38.06 3.25
N ARG A 85 -20.45 38.86 4.28
CA ARG A 85 -19.63 40.00 4.70
C ARG A 85 -18.85 39.65 5.96
N LEU A 86 -17.65 40.20 6.10
CA LEU A 86 -16.93 40.15 7.37
C LEU A 86 -17.41 41.29 8.25
N ALA A 87 -17.72 41.00 9.52
CA ALA A 87 -17.83 42.04 10.52
C ALA A 87 -16.51 42.83 10.60
N PRO A 88 -16.53 44.15 10.91
CA PRO A 88 -15.32 44.96 11.04
C PRO A 88 -14.28 44.35 12.00
N GLU A 89 -14.74 43.76 13.10
CA GLU A 89 -13.92 43.10 14.12
C GLU A 89 -13.30 41.80 13.61
N SER A 90 -13.99 41.10 12.71
CA SER A 90 -13.48 39.89 12.04
C SER A 90 -12.35 40.23 11.08
N LEU A 91 -12.51 41.32 10.32
CA LEU A 91 -11.45 41.79 9.42
C LEU A 91 -10.23 42.26 10.21
N ALA A 92 -10.42 43.01 11.29
CA ALA A 92 -9.34 43.40 12.19
C ALA A 92 -8.57 42.18 12.71
N ARG A 93 -9.29 41.14 13.16
CA ARG A 93 -8.68 39.91 13.66
C ARG A 93 -7.89 39.13 12.60
N LEU A 94 -8.35 39.13 11.34
CA LEU A 94 -7.60 38.55 10.22
C LEU A 94 -6.33 39.36 9.91
N MET A 95 -6.37 40.69 10.07
CA MET A 95 -5.22 41.56 9.86
C MET A 95 -4.16 41.46 10.98
N ASP A 96 -4.59 41.20 12.21
CA ASP A 96 -3.70 41.06 13.36
C ASP A 96 -3.07 39.67 13.47
N TYR A 97 -3.66 38.68 12.80
CA TYR A 97 -3.17 37.31 12.83
C TYR A 97 -1.83 37.11 12.09
N SER A 98 -0.98 36.24 12.65
CA SER A 98 0.41 36.05 12.19
C SER A 98 0.56 35.21 10.92
N TRP A 99 -0.50 34.53 10.47
CA TRP A 99 -0.56 33.67 9.28
C TRP A 99 0.68 32.78 9.09
N PRO A 100 0.95 31.83 10.01
CA PRO A 100 2.09 30.91 9.90
C PRO A 100 2.04 30.02 8.64
N GLY A 101 0.84 29.65 8.17
CA GLY A 101 0.56 28.79 7.01
C GLY A 101 0.36 29.50 5.66
N ASN A 102 0.70 30.80 5.55
CA ASN A 102 0.52 31.63 4.35
C ASN A 102 -0.95 31.74 3.86
N ILE A 103 -1.16 32.14 2.59
CA ILE A 103 -2.47 32.39 1.96
C ILE A 103 -3.42 31.18 2.06
N ARG A 104 -2.91 29.94 2.10
CA ARG A 104 -3.74 28.73 2.24
C ARG A 104 -4.46 28.66 3.58
N GLU A 105 -3.82 29.11 4.64
CA GLU A 105 -4.46 29.17 5.96
C GLU A 105 -5.57 30.22 5.99
N LEU A 106 -5.36 31.38 5.34
CA LEU A 106 -6.39 32.41 5.15
C LEU A 106 -7.57 31.86 4.33
N GLU A 107 -7.27 31.17 3.23
CA GLU A 107 -8.28 30.54 2.37
C GLU A 107 -9.10 29.50 3.13
N ASN A 108 -8.46 28.58 3.85
CA ASN A 108 -9.14 27.55 4.64
C ASN A 108 -9.96 28.17 5.78
N THR A 109 -9.44 29.20 6.44
CA THR A 109 -10.14 29.93 7.50
C THR A 109 -11.44 30.53 6.97
N LEU A 110 -11.37 31.21 5.82
CA LEU A 110 -12.54 31.84 5.21
C LEU A 110 -13.49 30.81 4.60
N HIS A 111 -12.98 29.72 4.02
CA HIS A 111 -13.79 28.61 3.55
C HIS A 111 -14.60 27.99 4.69
N ASN A 112 -13.96 27.69 5.82
CA ASN A 112 -14.61 27.16 7.01
C ASN A 112 -15.61 28.17 7.60
N ALA A 113 -15.27 29.46 7.62
CA ALA A 113 -16.17 30.49 8.07
C ALA A 113 -17.44 30.54 7.20
N VAL A 114 -17.31 30.46 5.87
CA VAL A 114 -18.46 30.41 4.93
C VAL A 114 -19.32 29.16 5.14
N LEU A 115 -18.69 28.01 5.41
CA LEU A 115 -19.39 26.74 5.66
C LEU A 115 -20.18 26.74 6.98
N LEU A 116 -19.60 27.32 8.04
CA LEU A 116 -20.18 27.29 9.38
C LEU A 116 -21.16 28.44 9.63
N SER A 117 -21.06 29.53 8.87
CA SER A 117 -21.90 30.71 9.06
C SER A 117 -23.30 30.49 8.51
N LYS A 118 -24.29 30.59 9.40
CA LYS A 118 -25.71 30.57 9.03
C LYS A 118 -26.24 31.95 8.65
N GLU A 119 -25.55 33.00 9.08
CA GLU A 119 -25.91 34.42 8.92
C GLU A 119 -25.12 35.07 7.77
N GLU A 120 -25.55 36.26 7.33
CA GLU A 120 -24.92 37.00 6.24
C GLU A 120 -23.59 37.69 6.63
N GLU A 121 -23.36 37.86 7.94
CA GLU A 121 -22.18 38.50 8.50
C GLU A 121 -21.36 37.49 9.33
N ILE A 122 -20.05 37.45 9.09
CA ILE A 122 -19.12 36.53 9.76
C ILE A 122 -18.52 37.24 10.96
N SER A 123 -18.78 36.69 12.15
CA SER A 123 -18.28 37.17 13.44
C SER A 123 -16.89 36.59 13.80
N PRO A 124 -16.13 37.21 14.72
CA PRO A 124 -14.78 36.76 15.05
C PRO A 124 -14.71 35.32 15.61
N ALA A 125 -15.77 34.87 16.28
CA ALA A 125 -15.86 33.52 16.83
C ALA A 125 -15.91 32.43 15.74
N GLN A 126 -16.42 32.78 14.54
CA GLN A 126 -16.53 31.87 13.40
C GLN A 126 -15.23 31.75 12.60
N LEU A 127 -14.28 32.69 12.79
CA LEU A 127 -12.98 32.66 12.11
C LEU A 127 -12.01 31.61 12.68
N ARG A 128 -12.29 31.02 13.86
CA ARG A 128 -11.47 29.96 14.50
C ARG A 128 -9.94 30.15 14.36
N LEU A 129 -9.47 31.39 14.51
CA LEU A 129 -8.04 31.72 14.45
C LEU A 129 -7.38 31.31 15.78
N ALA A 130 -6.39 30.42 15.73
CA ALA A 130 -5.67 29.93 16.91
C ALA A 130 -4.86 31.07 17.56
N THR A 131 -5.27 31.59 18.70
CA THR A 131 -4.55 32.68 19.38
C THR A 131 -3.16 32.23 19.85
N LEU A 132 -2.13 32.65 19.11
CA LEU A 132 -0.69 32.48 19.38
C LEU A 132 -0.21 33.32 20.58
N ASN A 133 -0.87 33.22 21.73
CA ASN A 133 -0.34 33.73 23.00
C ASN A 133 0.01 32.62 24.00
N ASP A 134 -0.19 31.36 23.64
CA ASP A 134 0.47 30.24 24.28
C ASP A 134 1.68 29.84 23.44
N ALA A 135 2.86 29.89 24.05
CA ALA A 135 4.16 29.71 23.40
C ALA A 135 4.27 28.40 22.59
N PRO A 136 5.07 28.37 21.50
CA PRO A 136 5.15 27.22 20.61
C PRO A 136 5.93 26.07 21.26
N GLY A 137 5.19 25.11 21.83
CA GLY A 137 5.68 23.74 21.99
C GLY A 137 5.59 22.99 20.66
N PRO A 138 6.38 21.92 20.46
CA PRO A 138 6.27 21.08 19.27
C PRO A 138 4.83 20.61 19.14
N ALA A 139 4.23 20.77 17.95
CA ALA A 139 2.93 20.19 17.62
C ALA A 139 3.01 18.69 17.95
N SER A 140 2.42 18.34 19.08
CA SER A 140 2.54 17.02 19.65
C SER A 140 1.25 16.28 19.33
N ASP A 141 1.39 14.99 19.08
CA ASP A 141 0.30 14.02 18.87
C ASP A 141 -0.81 14.08 19.95
N HIS A 142 -0.59 14.85 21.02
CA HIS A 142 -1.52 15.11 22.12
C HIS A 142 -2.84 15.78 21.72
N GLU A 143 -2.96 16.64 20.71
CA GLU A 143 -4.26 17.29 20.42
C GLU A 143 -5.27 16.32 19.77
N LEU A 144 -4.79 15.47 18.86
CA LEU A 144 -5.60 14.40 18.27
C LEU A 144 -5.83 13.29 19.31
N ASP A 145 -4.82 12.95 20.11
CA ASP A 145 -4.95 11.99 21.20
C ASP A 145 -5.91 12.47 22.29
N ASP A 146 -5.92 13.76 22.63
CA ASP A 146 -6.82 14.34 23.64
C ASP A 146 -8.24 14.48 23.10
N PHE A 147 -8.40 14.79 21.80
CA PHE A 147 -9.68 14.70 21.13
C PHE A 147 -10.21 13.26 21.10
N ILE A 148 -9.39 12.28 20.73
CA ILE A 148 -9.77 10.86 20.71
C ILE A 148 -10.09 10.37 22.14
N ARG A 149 -9.27 10.73 23.14
CA ARG A 149 -9.46 10.38 24.55
C ARG A 149 -10.76 10.97 25.10
N HIS A 150 -11.06 12.23 24.79
CA HIS A 150 -12.31 12.87 25.19
C HIS A 150 -13.53 12.24 24.49
N GLN A 151 -13.42 11.89 23.21
CA GLN A 151 -14.52 11.26 22.48
C GLN A 151 -14.75 9.78 22.85
N LEU A 152 -13.72 9.05 23.27
CA LEU A 152 -13.85 7.68 23.83
C LEU A 152 -14.54 7.66 25.19
N ALA A 153 -14.46 8.76 25.95
CA ALA A 153 -15.07 8.89 27.28
C ALA A 153 -16.57 9.26 27.23
N LEU A 154 -17.09 9.67 26.07
CA LEU A 154 -18.50 10.03 25.89
C LEU A 154 -19.34 8.78 25.58
N PRO A 155 -20.45 8.52 26.30
CA PRO A 155 -21.37 7.43 25.97
C PRO A 155 -22.13 7.73 24.66
N GLY A 156 -22.13 6.79 23.71
CA GLY A 156 -22.79 6.96 22.41
C GLY A 156 -22.37 5.93 21.35
N GLU A 157 -22.69 6.20 20.09
CA GLU A 157 -22.26 5.37 18.94
C GLU A 157 -20.73 5.15 18.93
N PRO A 158 -20.24 3.99 18.43
CA PRO A 158 -18.81 3.71 18.36
C PRO A 158 -18.04 4.86 17.69
N LEU A 159 -16.96 5.31 18.34
CA LEU A 159 -16.16 6.46 17.88
C LEU A 159 -15.76 6.34 16.41
N TRP A 160 -15.39 5.14 16.00
CA TRP A 160 -15.09 4.79 14.62
C TRP A 160 -16.20 5.23 13.66
N GLN A 161 -17.45 4.83 13.90
CA GLN A 161 -18.56 5.18 13.02
C GLN A 161 -18.77 6.70 12.97
N ARG A 162 -18.71 7.40 14.10
CA ARG A 162 -18.90 8.86 14.15
C ARG A 162 -17.81 9.61 13.39
N VAL A 163 -16.54 9.26 13.62
CA VAL A 163 -15.38 9.88 12.98
C VAL A 163 -15.36 9.56 11.49
N THR A 164 -15.48 8.28 11.12
CA THR A 164 -15.49 7.84 9.72
C THR A 164 -16.67 8.46 8.95
N SER A 165 -17.86 8.53 9.55
CA SER A 165 -19.02 9.17 8.92
C SER A 165 -18.80 10.67 8.67
N ALA A 166 -18.21 11.37 9.64
CA ALA A 166 -17.91 12.79 9.50
C ALA A 166 -16.85 13.02 8.42
N LEU A 167 -15.74 12.27 8.47
CA LEU A 167 -14.66 12.34 7.49
C LEU A 167 -15.15 12.11 6.07
N ILE A 168 -15.98 11.07 5.87
CA ILE A 168 -16.49 10.72 4.54
C ILE A 168 -17.51 11.74 4.04
N ARG A 169 -18.42 12.21 4.90
CA ARG A 169 -19.37 13.27 4.52
C ARG A 169 -18.65 14.55 4.11
N HIS A 170 -17.63 14.96 4.86
CA HIS A 170 -16.84 16.15 4.54
C HIS A 170 -15.99 15.95 3.27
N ALA A 171 -15.39 14.78 3.08
CA ALA A 171 -14.62 14.49 1.86
C ALA A 171 -15.51 14.44 0.59
N MET A 172 -16.70 13.87 0.68
CA MET A 172 -17.67 13.87 -0.42
C MET A 172 -18.15 15.28 -0.75
N ALA A 173 -18.50 16.07 0.27
CA ALA A 173 -18.91 17.46 0.09
C ALA A 173 -17.80 18.33 -0.52
N HIS A 174 -16.54 18.10 -0.13
CA HIS A 174 -15.37 18.80 -0.67
C HIS A 174 -15.04 18.40 -2.12
N CYS A 175 -15.56 17.27 -2.59
CA CYS A 175 -15.30 16.74 -3.92
C CYS A 175 -16.55 16.72 -4.82
N ASP A 176 -17.58 17.52 -4.53
CA ASP A 176 -18.83 17.57 -5.31
C ASP A 176 -19.45 16.18 -5.56
N ASP A 177 -19.48 15.35 -4.51
CA ASP A 177 -19.90 13.94 -4.55
C ASP A 177 -19.09 13.03 -5.51
N ASN A 178 -17.93 13.50 -5.98
CA ASN A 178 -17.01 12.70 -6.77
C ASN A 178 -16.24 11.72 -5.89
N GLN A 179 -16.76 10.50 -5.81
CA GLN A 179 -16.19 9.40 -5.02
C GLN A 179 -14.72 9.11 -5.34
N SER A 180 -14.26 9.30 -6.58
CA SER A 180 -12.85 9.05 -6.94
C SER A 180 -11.93 10.10 -6.32
N GLN A 181 -12.36 11.37 -6.33
CA GLN A 181 -11.60 12.47 -5.75
C GLN A 181 -11.68 12.47 -4.22
N ALA A 182 -12.85 12.17 -3.65
CA ALA A 182 -13.02 12.03 -2.21
C ALA A 182 -12.17 10.88 -1.65
N ALA A 183 -12.02 9.78 -2.40
CA ALA A 183 -11.19 8.65 -1.99
C ALA A 183 -9.70 9.01 -2.03
N ALA A 184 -9.27 9.71 -3.09
CA ALA A 184 -7.91 10.24 -3.20
C ALA A 184 -7.60 11.26 -2.10
N LEU A 185 -8.55 12.11 -1.74
CA LEU A 185 -8.42 13.10 -0.65
C LEU A 185 -8.27 12.43 0.72
N LEU A 186 -8.99 11.34 0.95
CA LEU A 186 -8.92 10.54 2.17
C LEU A 186 -7.75 9.54 2.18
N GLY A 187 -6.98 9.44 1.09
CA GLY A 187 -5.88 8.48 0.97
C GLY A 187 -6.33 7.01 0.94
N ILE A 188 -7.60 6.73 0.62
CA ILE A 188 -8.17 5.38 0.56
C ILE A 188 -8.56 5.01 -0.88
N SER A 189 -8.77 3.73 -1.15
CA SER A 189 -9.24 3.31 -2.47
C SER A 189 -10.68 3.81 -2.73
N ARG A 190 -11.02 4.06 -4.00
CA ARG A 190 -12.41 4.37 -4.41
C ARG A 190 -13.39 3.29 -3.96
N HIS A 191 -12.95 2.03 -3.91
CA HIS A 191 -13.75 0.90 -3.44
C HIS A 191 -14.05 0.99 -1.93
N THR A 192 -13.03 1.31 -1.12
CA THR A 192 -13.14 1.51 0.33
C THR A 192 -14.10 2.66 0.64
N LEU A 193 -13.96 3.79 -0.06
CA LEU A 193 -14.88 4.92 0.10
C LEU A 193 -16.32 4.53 -0.27
N ARG A 194 -16.52 3.85 -1.41
CA ARG A 194 -17.84 3.42 -1.87
C ARG A 194 -18.51 2.45 -0.89
N THR A 195 -17.74 1.55 -0.30
CA THR A 195 -18.21 0.61 0.73
C THR A 195 -18.69 1.37 1.96
N GLN A 196 -17.93 2.35 2.42
CA GLN A 196 -18.32 3.18 3.55
C GLN A 196 -19.54 4.06 3.23
N LEU A 197 -19.63 4.62 2.02
CA LEU A 197 -20.82 5.38 1.58
C LEU A 197 -22.09 4.54 1.56
N ALA A 198 -21.98 3.25 1.21
CA ALA A 198 -23.10 2.31 1.27
C ALA A 198 -23.50 2.00 2.71
N ASN A 199 -22.52 1.84 3.62
CA ASN A 199 -22.77 1.63 5.05
C ASN A 199 -23.42 2.86 5.72
N LEU A 200 -23.12 4.07 5.22
CA LEU A 200 -23.72 5.34 5.66
C LEU A 200 -25.09 5.61 5.03
N GLY A 201 -25.56 4.76 4.12
CA GLY A 201 -26.84 4.93 3.42
C GLY A 201 -26.87 6.09 2.40
N LEU A 202 -25.72 6.68 2.06
CA LEU A 202 -25.62 7.84 1.16
C LEU A 202 -25.65 7.44 -0.33
N ILE A 203 -25.36 6.17 -0.62
CA ILE A 203 -25.57 5.57 -1.95
C ILE A 203 -26.41 4.31 -1.79
N LYS A 204 -27.22 3.98 -2.82
CA LYS A 204 -27.93 2.70 -2.85
C LYS A 204 -26.92 1.56 -2.76
N SER A 205 -26.89 0.89 -1.62
CA SER A 205 -26.25 -0.42 -1.49
C SER A 205 -26.86 -1.33 -2.56
N ARG A 206 -26.04 -2.03 -3.33
CA ARG A 206 -26.53 -3.12 -4.17
C ARG A 206 -26.76 -4.33 -3.26
N ARG A 207 -27.77 -4.27 -2.37
CA ARG A 207 -28.45 -5.42 -1.75
C ARG A 207 -29.75 -5.05 -1.01
N ARG A 208 -30.69 -6.00 -1.08
CA ARG A 208 -32.12 -6.04 -0.65
C ARG A 208 -32.39 -5.63 0.81
N PRO A 209 -33.65 -5.28 1.14
CA PRO A 209 -34.04 -4.78 2.47
C PRO A 209 -34.05 -5.89 3.55
N PRO A 210 -34.04 -5.52 4.85
CA PRO A 210 -33.84 -6.46 5.95
C PRO A 210 -35.06 -7.35 6.17
N ALA A 211 -34.83 -8.63 6.49
CA ALA A 211 -35.88 -9.58 6.84
C ALA A 211 -36.02 -9.74 8.36
N PRO A 212 -37.23 -10.00 8.88
CA PRO A 212 -37.50 -10.19 10.31
C PRO A 212 -36.94 -11.54 10.80
N PRO A 213 -36.85 -11.78 12.13
CA PRO A 213 -36.25 -13.01 12.63
C PRO A 213 -37.16 -14.19 12.32
N ARG A 214 -36.73 -15.10 11.43
CA ARG A 214 -37.38 -16.39 11.26
C ARG A 214 -36.39 -17.54 11.09
N ALA A 215 -36.44 -18.39 12.11
CA ALA A 215 -36.45 -19.85 12.10
C ALA A 215 -35.95 -20.56 10.83
N PHE A 216 -34.97 -21.43 11.06
CA PHE A 216 -34.55 -22.59 10.27
C PHE A 216 -35.50 -22.96 9.12
N ALA A 217 -35.16 -22.49 7.91
CA ALA A 217 -35.66 -23.06 6.66
C ALA A 217 -34.64 -22.79 5.54
N ASN A 218 -33.98 -23.86 5.10
CA ASN A 218 -33.14 -24.07 3.92
C ASN A 218 -32.73 -22.83 3.09
N ALA A 219 -31.47 -22.42 3.25
CA ALA A 219 -30.84 -21.34 2.51
C ALA A 219 -30.32 -21.81 1.13
N ALA A 220 -31.08 -21.53 0.08
CA ALA A 220 -30.57 -21.45 -1.29
C ALA A 220 -30.53 -19.97 -1.71
N GLY A 221 -29.32 -19.48 -2.01
CA GLY A 221 -29.10 -18.28 -2.85
C GLY A 221 -28.92 -16.94 -2.13
N ALA A 222 -27.86 -16.78 -1.34
CA ALA A 222 -27.19 -15.48 -1.20
C ALA A 222 -26.00 -15.47 -2.16
N ASP A 223 -25.79 -14.43 -2.99
CA ASP A 223 -24.59 -14.41 -3.87
C ASP A 223 -23.35 -14.53 -2.99
N ARG A 224 -22.56 -15.57 -3.25
CA ARG A 224 -21.34 -15.87 -2.52
C ARG A 224 -20.20 -15.21 -3.27
N GLU A 225 -19.27 -14.58 -2.57
CA GLU A 225 -18.18 -13.84 -3.20
C GLU A 225 -16.84 -14.32 -2.66
N LEU A 226 -15.84 -14.40 -3.54
CA LEU A 226 -14.45 -14.69 -3.22
C LEU A 226 -13.58 -13.55 -3.74
N ARG A 227 -13.04 -12.74 -2.83
CA ARG A 227 -12.12 -11.63 -3.17
C ARG A 227 -10.68 -12.08 -2.98
N ILE A 228 -9.92 -12.10 -4.07
CA ILE A 228 -8.55 -12.61 -4.11
C ILE A 228 -7.56 -11.45 -4.26
N GLY A 229 -6.68 -11.29 -3.28
CA GLY A 229 -5.48 -10.50 -3.42
C GLY A 229 -4.37 -11.33 -4.06
N TYR A 230 -3.72 -10.80 -5.10
CA TYR A 230 -2.62 -11.48 -5.78
C TYR A 230 -1.48 -10.54 -6.15
N GLN A 231 -0.29 -11.11 -6.25
CA GLN A 231 0.84 -10.49 -6.96
C GLN A 231 0.88 -11.11 -8.37
N ARG A 232 1.24 -10.33 -9.39
CA ARG A 232 1.15 -10.74 -10.79
C ARG A 232 1.93 -12.03 -11.13
N PHE A 233 3.03 -12.29 -10.43
CA PHE A 233 3.82 -13.51 -10.61
C PHE A 233 3.37 -14.66 -9.71
N GLY A 234 3.40 -15.89 -10.24
CA GLY A 234 3.11 -17.12 -9.52
C GLY A 234 1.77 -17.77 -9.88
N SER A 235 1.37 -18.76 -9.08
CA SER A 235 0.18 -19.61 -9.32
C SER A 235 -1.11 -18.81 -9.51
N LEU A 236 -1.33 -17.75 -8.73
CA LEU A 236 -2.54 -16.92 -8.83
C LEU A 236 -2.59 -16.06 -10.11
N GLY A 237 -1.46 -15.55 -10.59
CA GLY A 237 -1.41 -14.82 -11.86
C GLY A 237 -1.82 -15.72 -13.02
N ILE A 238 -1.34 -16.97 -13.03
CA ILE A 238 -1.68 -17.95 -14.06
C ILE A 238 -3.14 -18.42 -13.93
N LEU A 239 -3.63 -18.64 -12.71
CA LEU A 239 -5.01 -19.00 -12.45
C LEU A 239 -5.97 -17.94 -13.00
N LYS A 240 -5.67 -16.66 -12.76
CA LYS A 240 -6.42 -15.51 -13.30
C LYS A 240 -6.31 -15.41 -14.82
N ALA A 241 -5.10 -15.53 -15.38
CA ALA A 241 -4.89 -15.44 -16.82
C ALA A 241 -5.66 -16.52 -17.60
N ARG A 242 -5.85 -17.69 -16.99
CA ARG A 242 -6.59 -18.82 -17.57
C ARG A 242 -8.11 -18.75 -17.35
N GLN A 243 -8.60 -17.87 -16.48
CA GLN A 243 -10.01 -17.75 -16.09
C GLN A 243 -10.66 -19.08 -15.64
N SER A 244 -9.85 -20.03 -15.18
CA SER A 244 -10.32 -21.37 -14.82
C SER A 244 -11.12 -21.35 -13.51
N LEU A 245 -10.82 -20.39 -12.63
CA LEU A 245 -11.50 -20.26 -11.33
C LEU A 245 -12.93 -19.73 -11.49
N GLU A 246 -13.12 -18.73 -12.32
CA GLU A 246 -14.43 -18.16 -12.66
C GLU A 246 -15.33 -19.23 -13.30
N THR A 247 -14.76 -20.02 -14.22
CA THR A 247 -15.46 -21.13 -14.88
C THR A 247 -15.87 -22.19 -13.86
N ALA A 248 -14.95 -22.54 -12.95
CA ALA A 248 -15.18 -23.50 -11.87
C ALA A 248 -16.31 -23.05 -10.92
N PHE A 249 -16.38 -21.76 -10.61
CA PHE A 249 -17.32 -21.17 -9.66
C PHE A 249 -18.64 -20.69 -10.26
N ALA A 250 -18.73 -20.53 -11.58
CA ALA A 250 -19.96 -20.15 -12.26
C ALA A 250 -21.12 -21.12 -11.94
N SER A 251 -20.81 -22.42 -11.90
CA SER A 251 -21.77 -23.48 -11.52
C SER A 251 -22.19 -23.48 -10.05
N LEU A 252 -21.43 -22.79 -9.18
CA LEU A 252 -21.62 -22.72 -7.73
C LEU A 252 -22.24 -21.39 -7.28
N GLY A 253 -22.53 -20.47 -8.21
CA GLY A 253 -23.06 -19.14 -7.89
C GLY A 253 -22.10 -18.29 -7.06
N VAL A 254 -20.79 -18.48 -7.25
CA VAL A 254 -19.74 -17.73 -6.54
C VAL A 254 -19.11 -16.70 -7.50
N ASN A 255 -19.13 -15.43 -7.12
CA ASN A 255 -18.46 -14.36 -7.84
C ASN A 255 -16.99 -14.27 -7.41
N VAL A 256 -16.06 -14.17 -8.37
CA VAL A 256 -14.62 -14.05 -8.09
C VAL A 256 -14.17 -12.63 -8.44
N LEU A 257 -13.53 -11.95 -7.49
CA LEU A 257 -12.97 -10.62 -7.67
C LEU A 257 -11.46 -10.65 -7.44
N TRP A 258 -10.69 -10.04 -8.34
CA TRP A 258 -9.24 -9.98 -8.25
C TRP A 258 -8.75 -8.57 -7.91
N SER A 259 -7.84 -8.47 -6.95
CA SER A 259 -7.16 -7.23 -6.57
C SER A 259 -5.65 -7.44 -6.59
N GLU A 260 -4.96 -6.62 -7.38
CA GLU A 260 -3.50 -6.67 -7.50
C GLU A 260 -2.84 -5.91 -6.34
N PHE A 261 -1.80 -6.50 -5.75
CA PHE A 261 -0.97 -5.85 -4.74
C PHE A 261 0.51 -5.86 -5.12
N PRO A 262 1.28 -4.80 -4.79
CA PRO A 262 2.69 -4.72 -5.12
C PRO A 262 3.57 -5.66 -4.30
N ALA A 263 3.18 -5.98 -3.06
CA ALA A 263 3.90 -6.90 -2.19
C ALA A 263 3.01 -7.49 -1.08
N GLY A 264 3.57 -8.46 -0.35
CA GLY A 264 2.88 -9.19 0.72
C GLY A 264 2.33 -8.32 1.86
N PRO A 265 3.06 -7.34 2.40
CA PRO A 265 2.56 -6.50 3.49
C PRO A 265 1.25 -5.74 3.14
N GLN A 266 1.17 -5.18 1.93
CA GLN A 266 -0.03 -4.46 1.47
C GLN A 266 -1.21 -5.41 1.28
N LEU A 267 -0.96 -6.61 0.72
CA LEU A 267 -1.97 -7.66 0.58
C LEU A 267 -2.51 -8.08 1.96
N LEU A 268 -1.64 -8.31 2.94
CA LEU A 268 -2.04 -8.71 4.28
C LEU A 268 -2.78 -7.62 5.04
N HIS A 269 -2.43 -6.35 4.81
CA HIS A 269 -3.21 -5.24 5.33
C HIS A 269 -4.64 -5.25 4.77
N ALA A 270 -4.81 -5.44 3.46
CA ALA A 270 -6.13 -5.57 2.85
C ALA A 270 -6.92 -6.79 3.38
N LEU A 271 -6.22 -7.91 3.65
CA LEU A 271 -6.82 -9.09 4.29
C LEU A 271 -7.29 -8.76 5.71
N ALA A 272 -6.48 -8.06 6.50
CA ALA A 272 -6.85 -7.64 7.86
C ALA A 272 -8.01 -6.63 7.89
N CYS A 273 -8.13 -5.78 6.87
CA CYS A 273 -9.20 -4.79 6.72
C CYS A 273 -10.48 -5.35 6.08
N ASN A 274 -10.59 -6.67 5.89
CA ASN A 274 -11.71 -7.35 5.22
C ASN A 274 -11.96 -6.85 3.79
N GLU A 275 -10.95 -6.34 3.09
CA GLU A 275 -11.06 -5.92 1.68
C GLU A 275 -10.92 -7.10 0.71
N ILE A 276 -10.15 -8.10 1.10
CA ILE A 276 -10.00 -9.39 0.42
C ILE A 276 -10.26 -10.55 1.39
N ASP A 277 -10.51 -11.74 0.85
CA ASP A 277 -10.80 -12.96 1.60
C ASP A 277 -9.69 -14.00 1.52
N PHE A 278 -8.89 -13.95 0.46
CA PHE A 278 -7.81 -14.88 0.19
C PHE A 278 -6.62 -14.18 -0.48
N GLY A 279 -5.40 -14.67 -0.26
CA GLY A 279 -4.26 -14.28 -1.07
C GLY A 279 -2.98 -15.03 -0.75
N THR A 280 -1.90 -14.67 -1.45
CA THR A 280 -0.58 -15.32 -1.32
C THR A 280 0.51 -14.37 -0.87
N THR A 281 1.36 -14.81 0.06
CA THR A 281 2.57 -14.07 0.45
C THR A 281 3.74 -15.02 0.71
N GLY A 282 4.96 -14.47 0.86
CA GLY A 282 6.12 -15.24 1.33
C GLY A 282 6.10 -15.53 2.83
N GLU A 283 7.18 -16.07 3.36
CA GLU A 283 7.29 -16.53 4.75
C GLU A 283 7.24 -15.39 5.79
N ALA A 284 7.93 -14.27 5.52
CA ALA A 284 8.07 -13.20 6.51
C ALA A 284 6.77 -12.39 6.75
N PRO A 285 6.03 -11.91 5.73
CA PRO A 285 4.88 -11.03 5.94
C PRO A 285 3.78 -11.54 6.89
N PRO A 286 3.33 -12.81 6.84
CA PRO A 286 2.25 -13.25 7.72
C PRO A 286 2.64 -13.23 9.20
N VAL A 287 3.92 -13.41 9.54
CA VAL A 287 4.41 -13.24 10.93
C VAL A 287 4.17 -11.81 11.43
N PHE A 288 4.53 -10.80 10.63
CA PHE A 288 4.32 -9.39 10.99
C PHE A 288 2.82 -9.07 11.14
N ALA A 289 2.00 -9.61 10.25
CA ALA A 289 0.55 -9.42 10.30
C ALA A 289 -0.07 -10.07 11.54
N GLN A 290 0.35 -11.28 11.92
CA GLN A 290 -0.10 -11.95 13.15
C GLN A 290 0.33 -11.18 14.41
N ALA A 291 1.56 -10.66 14.44
CA ALA A 291 2.04 -9.84 15.57
C ALA A 291 1.19 -8.57 15.79
N SER A 292 0.50 -8.12 14.74
CA SER A 292 -0.43 -6.99 14.75
C SER A 292 -1.88 -7.40 15.05
N ASN A 293 -2.09 -8.61 15.59
CA ASN A 293 -3.38 -9.18 15.97
C ASN A 293 -4.36 -9.41 14.80
N SER A 294 -3.83 -9.82 13.65
CA SER A 294 -4.64 -10.21 12.49
C SER A 294 -5.24 -11.62 12.68
N GLU A 295 -6.55 -11.76 12.43
CA GLU A 295 -7.29 -13.04 12.37
C GLU A 295 -6.99 -13.84 11.08
N LEU A 296 -5.75 -13.81 10.62
CA LEU A 296 -5.32 -14.54 9.43
C LEU A 296 -5.11 -16.02 9.76
N MET A 297 -5.32 -16.86 8.74
CA MET A 297 -5.14 -18.29 8.81
C MET A 297 -4.31 -18.78 7.62
N TYR A 298 -3.29 -19.60 7.89
CA TYR A 298 -2.55 -20.39 6.93
C TYR A 298 -3.44 -21.51 6.40
N VAL A 299 -3.73 -21.47 5.10
CA VAL A 299 -4.58 -22.43 4.40
C VAL A 299 -3.73 -23.54 3.77
N ALA A 300 -2.66 -23.14 3.09
CA ALA A 300 -1.76 -24.05 2.37
C ALA A 300 -0.41 -23.37 2.15
N TRP A 301 0.56 -24.13 1.64
CA TRP A 301 1.89 -23.63 1.32
C TRP A 301 2.46 -24.27 0.05
N GLU A 302 3.42 -23.63 -0.59
CA GLU A 302 4.21 -24.18 -1.71
C GLU A 302 5.59 -24.67 -1.21
N PRO A 303 6.12 -25.79 -1.76
CA PRO A 303 7.46 -26.31 -1.45
C PRO A 303 8.60 -25.28 -1.47
N PRO A 304 9.73 -25.52 -0.77
CA PRO A 304 10.85 -24.58 -0.72
C PRO A 304 11.32 -24.13 -2.11
N ALA A 305 11.61 -22.84 -2.25
CA ALA A 305 12.16 -22.22 -3.45
C ALA A 305 13.40 -21.37 -3.13
N PRO A 306 14.47 -21.95 -2.54
CA PRO A 306 15.65 -21.21 -2.10
C PRO A 306 16.38 -20.49 -3.25
N ARG A 307 16.31 -21.02 -4.47
CA ARG A 307 16.90 -20.41 -5.67
C ARG A 307 16.10 -19.24 -6.25
N SER A 308 14.88 -19.00 -5.76
CA SER A 308 14.04 -17.88 -6.20
C SER A 308 14.33 -16.57 -5.47
N VAL A 309 15.33 -16.54 -4.60
CA VAL A 309 15.80 -15.37 -3.85
C VAL A 309 17.32 -15.34 -3.84
N ALA A 310 17.90 -14.16 -4.03
CA ALA A 310 19.35 -14.01 -4.01
C ALA A 310 19.79 -12.56 -3.73
N MET A 311 21.02 -12.43 -3.27
CA MET A 311 21.80 -11.20 -3.38
C MET A 311 22.50 -11.18 -4.74
N VAL A 312 22.29 -10.10 -5.49
CA VAL A 312 22.92 -9.87 -6.78
C VAL A 312 23.76 -8.60 -6.78
N VAL A 313 24.82 -8.62 -7.59
CA VAL A 313 25.73 -7.49 -7.81
C VAL A 313 26.03 -7.34 -9.30
N PRO A 314 26.51 -6.17 -9.75
CA PRO A 314 26.97 -6.00 -11.13
C PRO A 314 28.07 -6.99 -11.46
N GLN A 315 28.14 -7.42 -12.71
CA GLN A 315 29.13 -8.42 -13.16
C GLN A 315 30.58 -8.04 -12.74
N GLU A 316 30.90 -6.75 -12.90
CA GLU A 316 32.21 -6.15 -12.62
C GLU A 316 32.40 -5.71 -11.16
N SER A 317 31.44 -5.99 -10.27
CA SER A 317 31.56 -5.63 -8.85
C SER A 317 32.71 -6.35 -8.16
N ASP A 318 33.40 -5.64 -7.27
CA ASP A 318 34.45 -6.17 -6.40
C ASP A 318 33.92 -7.11 -5.31
N ILE A 319 32.60 -7.19 -5.10
CA ILE A 319 31.97 -8.08 -4.11
C ILE A 319 31.96 -9.51 -4.65
N ARG A 320 32.98 -10.32 -4.36
CA ARG A 320 33.12 -11.69 -4.88
C ARG A 320 32.70 -12.74 -3.86
N GLN A 321 32.78 -12.43 -2.57
CA GLN A 321 32.48 -13.32 -1.46
C GLN A 321 31.78 -12.58 -0.32
N LEU A 322 31.25 -13.34 0.66
CA LEU A 322 30.45 -12.78 1.75
C LEU A 322 31.22 -11.81 2.66
N SER A 323 32.53 -12.03 2.84
CA SER A 323 33.38 -11.13 3.64
C SER A 323 33.52 -9.73 3.05
N ASP A 324 33.26 -9.56 1.74
CA ASP A 324 33.40 -8.28 1.05
C ASP A 324 32.21 -7.34 1.32
N LEU A 325 31.18 -7.82 2.03
CA LEU A 325 29.96 -7.08 2.32
C LEU A 325 30.15 -5.98 3.38
N ARG A 326 31.21 -6.02 4.19
CA ARG A 326 31.47 -5.03 5.23
C ARG A 326 31.54 -3.62 4.63
N GLY A 327 30.72 -2.72 5.15
CA GLY A 327 30.60 -1.32 4.74
C GLY A 327 29.80 -1.10 3.44
N LYS A 328 29.33 -2.15 2.77
CA LYS A 328 28.59 -2.05 1.51
C LYS A 328 27.14 -1.61 1.73
N ARG A 329 26.58 -0.98 0.72
CA ARG A 329 25.19 -0.55 0.65
C ARG A 329 24.36 -1.63 -0.02
N ILE A 330 23.35 -2.14 0.68
CA ILE A 330 22.55 -3.28 0.23
C ILE A 330 21.08 -2.84 0.15
N ALA A 331 20.49 -2.91 -1.05
CA ALA A 331 19.08 -2.59 -1.28
C ALA A 331 18.17 -3.79 -0.97
N LEU A 332 17.08 -3.56 -0.24
CA LEU A 332 16.00 -4.56 -0.08
C LEU A 332 14.67 -3.94 0.33
N ASN A 333 13.59 -4.73 0.21
CA ASN A 333 12.29 -4.36 0.76
C ASN A 333 12.18 -4.76 2.24
N LYS A 334 11.75 -3.85 3.12
CA LYS A 334 11.65 -4.07 4.57
C LYS A 334 10.61 -5.16 4.88
N GLY A 335 10.92 -6.09 5.80
CA GLY A 335 10.00 -7.16 6.21
C GLY A 335 9.67 -8.21 5.14
N SER A 336 10.46 -8.28 4.06
CA SER A 336 10.28 -9.28 2.99
C SER A 336 11.07 -10.57 3.25
N ASN A 337 10.81 -11.61 2.45
CA ASN A 337 11.59 -12.85 2.43
C ASN A 337 13.09 -12.62 2.19
N VAL A 338 13.45 -11.62 1.38
CA VAL A 338 14.86 -11.30 1.16
C VAL A 338 15.49 -10.53 2.31
N HIS A 339 14.70 -9.90 3.18
CA HIS A 339 15.22 -9.38 4.45
C HIS A 339 15.68 -10.54 5.34
N TRP A 340 14.87 -11.59 5.45
CA TRP A 340 15.25 -12.80 6.17
C TRP A 340 16.52 -13.44 5.58
N LEU A 341 16.62 -13.54 4.25
CA LEU A 341 17.82 -14.02 3.58
C LEU A 341 19.06 -13.17 3.90
N LEU A 342 18.94 -11.84 3.92
CA LEU A 342 20.08 -10.98 4.27
C LEU A 342 20.61 -11.28 5.67
N LEU A 343 19.73 -11.51 6.65
CA LEU A 343 20.16 -11.86 8.01
C LEU A 343 20.97 -13.16 8.03
N GLN A 344 20.57 -14.18 7.26
CA GLN A 344 21.32 -15.43 7.13
C GLN A 344 22.66 -15.22 6.43
N ILE A 345 22.68 -14.42 5.35
CA ILE A 345 23.92 -14.11 4.61
C ILE A 345 24.94 -13.39 5.51
N LEU A 346 24.48 -12.44 6.33
CA LEU A 346 25.36 -11.70 7.24
C LEU A 346 25.87 -12.61 8.37
N GLU A 347 25.03 -13.48 8.91
CA GLU A 347 25.43 -14.47 9.92
C GLU A 347 26.52 -15.41 9.39
N ASP A 348 26.35 -15.97 8.19
CA ASP A 348 27.37 -16.79 7.51
C ASP A 348 28.71 -16.03 7.31
N ALA A 349 28.63 -14.71 7.12
CA ALA A 349 29.80 -13.85 6.94
C ALA A 349 30.46 -13.44 8.27
N GLY A 350 29.87 -13.78 9.42
CA GLY A 350 30.29 -13.26 10.73
C GLY A 350 30.06 -11.74 10.87
N LEU A 351 29.05 -11.20 10.20
CA LEU A 351 28.70 -9.78 10.17
C LEU A 351 27.36 -9.54 10.90
N GLY A 352 27.25 -8.38 11.54
CA GLY A 352 25.99 -7.84 12.03
C GLY A 352 25.34 -6.89 11.04
N LEU A 353 24.07 -6.54 11.27
CA LEU A 353 23.38 -5.49 10.49
C LEU A 353 24.10 -4.14 10.52
N ASN A 354 24.80 -3.83 11.62
CA ASN A 354 25.56 -2.59 11.77
C ASN A 354 26.85 -2.56 10.93
N ASP A 355 27.31 -3.72 10.41
CA ASP A 355 28.48 -3.79 9.54
C ASP A 355 28.16 -3.45 8.08
N VAL A 356 26.88 -3.29 7.73
CA VAL A 356 26.42 -2.95 6.37
C VAL A 356 25.47 -1.75 6.39
N ARG A 357 25.27 -1.10 5.23
CA ARG A 357 24.31 0.00 5.09
C ARG A 357 23.07 -0.50 4.34
N VAL A 358 22.02 -0.82 5.07
CA VAL A 358 20.75 -1.24 4.47
C VAL A 358 20.00 -0.06 3.88
N VAL A 359 19.62 -0.16 2.60
CA VAL A 359 18.79 0.82 1.88
C VAL A 359 17.43 0.20 1.60
N TYR A 360 16.39 0.71 2.26
CA TYR A 360 15.04 0.20 2.05
C TYR A 360 14.40 0.78 0.79
N THR A 361 14.10 -0.08 -0.18
CA THR A 361 13.51 0.31 -1.46
C THR A 361 12.68 -0.83 -2.06
N PRO A 362 11.61 -0.54 -2.82
CA PRO A 362 10.92 -1.55 -3.60
C PRO A 362 11.87 -2.28 -4.57
N PRO A 363 11.62 -3.56 -4.86
CA PRO A 363 12.41 -4.30 -5.84
C PRO A 363 12.21 -3.69 -7.23
N LYS A 364 13.28 -3.67 -8.03
CA LYS A 364 13.24 -3.10 -9.38
C LYS A 364 14.28 -3.78 -10.25
N TYR A 365 13.86 -4.07 -11.48
CA TYR A 365 14.73 -4.45 -12.59
C TYR A 365 13.99 -4.10 -13.90
N PRO A 366 14.65 -3.59 -14.96
CA PRO A 366 16.07 -3.26 -15.07
C PRO A 366 16.51 -2.08 -14.19
N LEU A 367 17.80 -2.05 -13.84
CA LEU A 367 18.40 -0.99 -13.04
C LEU A 367 18.79 0.20 -13.92
N THR A 368 18.67 1.42 -13.38
CA THR A 368 19.12 2.65 -14.02
C THR A 368 20.52 3.03 -13.55
N ALA A 369 21.21 3.92 -14.27
CA ALA A 369 22.53 4.43 -13.86
C ALA A 369 22.52 5.02 -12.43
N SER A 370 21.42 5.65 -12.01
CA SER A 370 21.29 6.15 -10.63
C SER A 370 21.19 5.03 -9.61
N ASP A 371 20.56 3.90 -9.96
CA ASP A 371 20.45 2.76 -9.06
C ASP A 371 21.85 2.17 -8.81
N TYR A 372 22.64 1.99 -9.86
CA TYR A 372 24.03 1.52 -9.77
C TYR A 372 24.96 2.42 -8.94
N LEU A 373 24.67 3.73 -8.88
CA LEU A 373 25.42 4.66 -8.02
C LEU A 373 24.94 4.65 -6.57
N ALA A 374 23.68 4.29 -6.33
CA ALA A 374 23.03 4.39 -5.03
C ALA A 374 23.40 3.25 -4.07
N VAL A 375 23.58 2.03 -4.58
CA VAL A 375 23.87 0.83 -3.77
C VAL A 375 24.88 -0.08 -4.46
N ASP A 376 25.49 -0.98 -3.69
CA ASP A 376 26.56 -1.87 -4.15
C ASP A 376 26.05 -3.31 -4.42
N ALA A 377 24.95 -3.70 -3.76
CA ALA A 377 24.27 -4.98 -3.94
C ALA A 377 22.74 -4.84 -3.80
N TRP A 378 21.99 -5.75 -4.42
CA TRP A 378 20.53 -5.79 -4.40
C TRP A 378 20.06 -7.17 -3.94
N MET A 379 19.13 -7.17 -3.01
CA MET A 379 18.36 -8.36 -2.69
C MET A 379 17.17 -8.47 -3.63
N MET A 380 17.10 -9.56 -4.40
CA MET A 380 16.09 -9.77 -5.43
C MET A 380 15.39 -11.12 -5.28
N TRP A 381 14.19 -11.21 -5.86
CA TRP A 381 13.42 -12.43 -5.96
C TRP A 381 12.80 -12.56 -7.35
N ASP A 382 12.38 -13.78 -7.68
CA ASP A 382 11.70 -14.05 -8.95
C ASP A 382 10.36 -13.27 -9.07
N PRO A 383 10.03 -12.73 -10.26
CA PRO A 383 10.67 -13.01 -11.54
C PRO A 383 11.84 -12.06 -11.89
N LEU A 384 12.03 -10.97 -11.13
CA LEU A 384 13.06 -9.97 -11.43
C LEU A 384 14.47 -10.54 -11.31
N LEU A 385 14.69 -11.48 -10.38
CA LEU A 385 15.96 -12.20 -10.25
C LEU A 385 16.29 -12.99 -11.52
N SER A 386 15.35 -13.81 -12.01
CA SER A 386 15.54 -14.55 -13.27
C SER A 386 15.74 -13.65 -14.47
N ASP A 387 15.08 -12.48 -14.50
CA ASP A 387 15.26 -11.50 -15.57
C ASP A 387 16.65 -10.86 -15.54
N ALA A 388 17.13 -10.49 -14.35
CA ALA A 388 18.47 -9.96 -14.14
C ALA A 388 19.59 -10.96 -14.49
N GLU A 389 19.38 -12.25 -14.21
CA GLU A 389 20.31 -13.30 -14.61
C GLU A 389 20.25 -13.60 -16.11
N HIS A 390 19.07 -13.48 -16.72
CA HIS A 390 18.91 -13.74 -18.15
C HIS A 390 19.61 -12.69 -19.02
N THR A 391 19.53 -11.41 -18.65
CA THR A 391 20.22 -10.32 -19.35
C THR A 391 21.73 -10.33 -19.19
N GLY A 392 22.23 -10.94 -18.09
CA GLY A 392 23.66 -11.05 -17.79
C GLY A 392 24.31 -9.78 -17.23
N GLU A 393 23.53 -8.77 -16.85
CA GLU A 393 24.07 -7.54 -16.23
C GLU A 393 24.47 -7.74 -14.76
N LEU A 394 23.76 -8.64 -14.07
CA LEU A 394 23.96 -8.93 -12.66
C LEU A 394 24.34 -10.41 -12.45
N ARG A 395 25.15 -10.66 -11.44
CA ARG A 395 25.49 -12.01 -10.97
C ARG A 395 25.04 -12.25 -9.54
N VAL A 396 24.68 -13.48 -9.23
CA VAL A 396 24.36 -13.95 -7.88
C VAL A 396 25.65 -14.07 -7.06
N VAL A 397 25.67 -13.45 -5.87
CA VAL A 397 26.72 -13.63 -4.85
C VAL A 397 26.33 -14.72 -3.87
N ALA A 398 25.06 -14.73 -3.45
CA ALA A 398 24.51 -15.72 -2.54
C ALA A 398 23.01 -15.90 -2.77
N SER A 399 22.59 -17.15 -2.95
CA SER A 399 21.18 -17.53 -3.04
C SER A 399 20.63 -17.93 -1.66
N GLY A 400 19.34 -18.23 -1.60
CA GLY A 400 18.72 -18.85 -0.43
C GLY A 400 19.15 -20.29 -0.15
N GLU A 401 19.90 -20.95 -1.04
CA GLU A 401 20.31 -22.35 -0.85
C GLU A 401 21.17 -22.51 0.41
N GLY A 402 20.80 -23.47 1.24
CA GLY A 402 21.43 -23.71 2.55
C GLY A 402 21.09 -22.67 3.63
N ARG A 403 20.28 -21.64 3.33
CA ARG A 403 20.00 -20.52 4.24
C ARG A 403 18.53 -20.36 4.59
N VAL A 404 17.67 -20.36 3.57
CA VAL A 404 16.23 -20.11 3.73
C VAL A 404 15.42 -21.03 2.84
N ASN A 405 14.23 -21.42 3.30
CA ASN A 405 13.34 -22.25 2.49
C ASN A 405 12.61 -21.44 1.41
N ASN A 406 12.22 -20.20 1.73
CA ASN A 406 11.48 -19.31 0.82
C ASN A 406 10.16 -19.94 0.34
N HIS A 407 9.37 -20.45 1.28
CA HIS A 407 7.99 -20.90 1.03
C HIS A 407 7.08 -19.75 0.60
N GLN A 408 6.03 -20.12 -0.14
CA GLN A 408 4.89 -19.27 -0.40
C GLN A 408 3.69 -19.81 0.38
N PHE A 409 2.98 -18.94 1.09
CA PHE A 409 1.80 -19.29 1.88
C PHE A 409 0.53 -18.74 1.25
N TYR A 410 -0.51 -19.57 1.27
CA TYR A 410 -1.89 -19.19 0.97
C TYR A 410 -2.60 -18.87 2.27
N LEU A 411 -3.23 -17.71 2.32
CA LEU A 411 -3.77 -17.12 3.53
C LEU A 411 -5.22 -16.72 3.32
N SER A 412 -6.03 -16.84 4.37
CA SER A 412 -7.42 -16.39 4.39
C SER A 412 -7.81 -15.87 5.77
N ARG A 413 -8.97 -15.21 5.87
CA ARG A 413 -9.51 -14.76 7.16
C ARG A 413 -10.21 -15.92 7.87
N ARG A 414 -10.07 -16.00 9.19
CA ARG A 414 -10.68 -17.05 10.02
C ARG A 414 -12.20 -17.15 9.83
N ASP A 415 -12.89 -16.01 9.83
CA ASP A 415 -14.34 -15.93 9.67
C ASP A 415 -14.81 -16.37 8.28
N TYR A 416 -14.07 -16.01 7.23
CA TYR A 416 -14.36 -16.45 5.87
C TYR A 416 -14.23 -17.97 5.73
N LEU A 417 -13.17 -18.56 6.30
CA LEU A 417 -12.99 -20.02 6.31
C LEU A 417 -14.11 -20.75 7.04
N ALA A 418 -14.60 -20.19 8.16
CA ALA A 418 -15.70 -20.76 8.92
C ALA A 418 -17.03 -20.76 8.13
N GLN A 419 -17.26 -19.74 7.30
CA GLN A 419 -18.50 -19.59 6.53
C GLN A 419 -18.43 -20.22 5.13
N HIS A 420 -17.24 -20.35 4.56
CA HIS A 420 -17.02 -20.65 3.14
C HIS A 420 -15.91 -21.68 2.90
N GLY A 421 -15.77 -22.66 3.81
CA GLY A 421 -14.77 -23.72 3.68
C GLY A 421 -14.87 -24.56 2.40
N ASP A 422 -16.06 -24.68 1.81
CA ASP A 422 -16.28 -25.33 0.50
C ASP A 422 -15.70 -24.53 -0.68
N ILE A 423 -15.82 -23.19 -0.66
CA ILE A 423 -15.14 -22.30 -1.63
C ILE A 423 -13.63 -22.49 -1.51
N MET A 424 -13.11 -22.52 -0.27
CA MET A 424 -11.68 -22.69 -0.04
C MET A 424 -11.15 -24.03 -0.57
N ARG A 425 -11.87 -25.13 -0.30
CA ARG A 425 -11.52 -26.46 -0.84
C ARG A 425 -11.50 -26.44 -2.37
N ARG A 426 -12.52 -25.85 -3.01
CA ARG A 426 -12.56 -25.76 -4.47
C ARG A 426 -11.40 -24.92 -5.02
N LEU A 427 -11.09 -23.79 -4.39
CA LEU A 427 -9.97 -22.94 -4.77
C LEU A 427 -8.63 -23.69 -4.70
N LEU A 428 -8.38 -24.47 -3.64
CA LEU A 428 -7.17 -25.28 -3.51
C LEU A 428 -7.05 -26.36 -4.59
N THR A 429 -8.18 -26.96 -4.99
CA THR A 429 -8.21 -27.90 -6.13
C THR A 429 -7.81 -27.20 -7.43
N GLU A 430 -8.37 -26.03 -7.73
CA GLU A 430 -8.01 -25.28 -8.96
C GLU A 430 -6.57 -24.77 -8.94
N LEU A 431 -6.04 -24.39 -7.77
CA LEU A 431 -4.63 -24.07 -7.60
C LEU A 431 -3.73 -25.29 -7.85
N THR A 432 -4.15 -26.48 -7.40
CA THR A 432 -3.43 -27.73 -7.67
C THR A 432 -3.39 -28.06 -9.16
N HIS A 433 -4.51 -27.93 -9.86
CA HIS A 433 -4.56 -28.07 -11.32
C HIS A 433 -3.68 -27.03 -12.03
N THR A 434 -3.68 -25.79 -11.54
CA THR A 434 -2.82 -24.73 -12.08
C THR A 434 -1.35 -25.07 -11.90
N GLY A 435 -0.94 -25.58 -10.73
CA GLY A 435 0.42 -26.06 -10.49
C GLY A 435 0.84 -27.18 -11.46
N GLN A 436 -0.03 -28.16 -11.69
CA GLN A 436 0.20 -29.23 -12.66
C GLN A 436 0.33 -28.71 -14.09
N PHE A 437 -0.48 -27.71 -14.46
CA PHE A 437 -0.36 -27.02 -15.75
C PHE A 437 1.00 -26.31 -15.89
N ILE A 438 1.45 -25.59 -14.85
CA ILE A 438 2.76 -24.91 -14.87
C ILE A 438 3.90 -25.90 -15.08
N ASP A 439 3.83 -27.05 -14.41
CA ASP A 439 4.85 -28.09 -14.52
C ASP A 439 4.90 -28.71 -15.93
N SER A 440 3.73 -28.97 -16.53
CA SER A 440 3.62 -29.65 -17.83
C SER A 440 3.74 -28.72 -19.04
N HIS A 441 3.34 -27.45 -18.91
CA HIS A 441 3.24 -26.48 -19.99
C HIS A 441 3.95 -25.16 -19.63
N ARG A 442 5.13 -25.24 -19.01
CA ARG A 442 5.86 -24.08 -18.49
C ARG A 442 6.07 -22.95 -19.50
N GLY A 443 6.36 -23.28 -20.76
CA GLY A 443 6.53 -22.28 -21.82
C GLY A 443 5.24 -21.55 -22.18
N GLU A 444 4.08 -22.20 -22.06
CA GLU A 444 2.78 -21.55 -22.22
C GLU A 444 2.46 -20.68 -21.01
N ALA A 445 2.64 -21.20 -19.80
CA ALA A 445 2.51 -20.46 -18.55
C ALA A 445 3.37 -19.17 -18.55
N ALA A 446 4.62 -19.26 -19.00
CA ALA A 446 5.51 -18.11 -19.12
C ALA A 446 5.03 -17.08 -20.14
N ARG A 447 4.46 -17.49 -21.27
CA ARG A 447 3.87 -16.57 -22.26
C ARG A 447 2.63 -15.84 -21.72
N LEU A 448 1.77 -16.55 -20.98
CA LEU A 448 0.61 -15.93 -20.31
C LEU A 448 1.07 -14.84 -19.34
N LEU A 449 2.06 -15.14 -18.50
CA LEU A 449 2.63 -14.16 -17.58
C LEU A 449 3.37 -13.03 -18.29
N SER A 450 4.07 -13.31 -19.39
CA SER A 450 4.82 -12.31 -20.17
C SER A 450 3.90 -11.21 -20.69
N ALA A 451 2.71 -11.58 -21.17
CA ALA A 451 1.71 -10.62 -21.63
C ALA A 451 1.18 -9.69 -20.51
N GLU A 452 1.15 -10.14 -19.26
CA GLU A 452 0.66 -9.35 -18.11
C GLU A 452 1.79 -8.55 -17.40
N LEU A 453 3.01 -9.09 -17.41
CA LEU A 453 4.17 -8.53 -16.69
C LEU A 453 5.07 -7.66 -17.57
N GLY A 454 5.07 -7.85 -18.88
CA GLY A 454 6.03 -7.20 -19.78
C GLY A 454 7.47 -7.70 -19.61
N ILE A 455 7.66 -8.85 -18.94
CA ILE A 455 8.97 -9.52 -18.76
C ILE A 455 9.13 -10.57 -19.85
N ASP A 456 10.37 -10.83 -20.29
CA ASP A 456 10.67 -11.84 -21.29
C ASP A 456 10.20 -13.25 -20.86
N ALA A 457 9.62 -13.99 -21.81
CA ALA A 457 9.06 -15.31 -21.54
C ALA A 457 10.13 -16.34 -21.11
N ARG A 458 11.40 -16.18 -21.50
CA ARG A 458 12.50 -17.05 -21.05
C ARG A 458 12.83 -16.76 -19.60
N SER A 459 12.95 -15.49 -19.21
CA SER A 459 13.12 -15.08 -17.80
C SER A 459 12.00 -15.63 -16.92
N LEU A 460 10.75 -15.55 -17.39
CA LEU A 460 9.60 -16.10 -16.67
C LEU A 460 9.60 -17.64 -16.62
N SER A 461 10.02 -18.31 -17.69
CA SER A 461 10.18 -19.77 -17.69
C SER A 461 11.25 -20.22 -16.69
N MET A 462 12.37 -19.49 -16.58
CA MET A 462 13.40 -19.72 -15.56
C MET A 462 12.83 -19.53 -14.15
N ALA A 463 12.11 -18.44 -13.91
CA ALA A 463 11.48 -18.15 -12.62
C ALA A 463 10.46 -19.23 -12.21
N LEU A 464 9.63 -19.68 -13.15
CA LEU A 464 8.66 -20.76 -12.91
C LEU A 464 9.36 -22.10 -12.63
N ALA A 465 10.55 -22.35 -13.19
CA ALA A 465 11.29 -23.59 -12.95
C ALA A 465 11.98 -23.66 -11.58
N ARG A 466 12.20 -22.51 -10.92
CA ARG A 466 12.90 -22.43 -9.62
C ARG A 466 12.05 -22.83 -8.41
N ARG A 467 10.74 -22.95 -8.59
CA ARG A 467 9.80 -23.28 -7.52
C ARG A 467 8.78 -24.33 -7.96
N SER A 468 8.23 -25.03 -6.97
CA SER A 468 7.04 -25.85 -7.17
C SER A 468 5.79 -25.01 -6.97
N HIS A 469 4.82 -25.15 -7.86
CA HIS A 469 3.56 -24.39 -7.84
C HIS A 469 2.39 -25.23 -7.32
N ARG A 470 2.68 -26.31 -6.59
CA ARG A 470 1.66 -27.23 -6.05
C ARG A 470 1.41 -26.91 -4.59
N PRO A 471 0.22 -26.38 -4.23
CA PRO A 471 -0.16 -26.19 -2.85
C PRO A 471 -0.14 -27.52 -2.08
N ARG A 472 0.32 -27.47 -0.85
CA ARG A 472 0.26 -28.56 0.12
C ARG A 472 -0.49 -28.11 1.37
N PRO A 473 -1.23 -29.00 2.04
CA PRO A 473 -1.79 -28.69 3.35
C PRO A 473 -0.65 -28.38 4.33
N MET A 474 -0.94 -27.51 5.30
CA MET A 474 0.00 -27.22 6.38
C MET A 474 0.29 -28.48 7.19
N ASP A 475 1.57 -28.71 7.47
CA ASP A 475 2.04 -29.85 8.28
C ASP A 475 2.97 -29.38 9.41
N LEU A 476 3.29 -30.29 10.34
CA LEU A 476 4.13 -29.94 11.50
C LEU A 476 5.53 -29.46 11.12
N SER A 477 6.08 -29.87 9.97
CA SER A 477 7.42 -29.47 9.56
C SER A 477 7.44 -28.00 9.13
N VAL A 478 6.50 -27.58 8.28
CA VAL A 478 6.40 -26.19 7.83
C VAL A 478 5.94 -25.26 8.94
N ILE A 479 5.07 -25.73 9.84
CA ILE A 479 4.64 -24.95 11.01
C ILE A 479 5.84 -24.65 11.91
N ARG A 480 6.71 -25.63 12.17
CA ARG A 480 7.95 -25.42 12.96
C ARG A 480 8.93 -24.48 12.26
N ALA A 481 9.10 -24.62 10.95
CA ALA A 481 9.96 -23.72 10.17
C ALA A 481 9.47 -22.27 10.25
N GLN A 482 8.16 -22.07 10.09
CA GLN A 482 7.53 -20.77 10.19
C GLN A 482 7.58 -20.20 11.62
N GLN A 483 7.43 -21.04 12.65
CA GLN A 483 7.60 -20.64 14.05
C GLN A 483 9.03 -20.16 14.34
N THR A 484 10.04 -20.82 13.77
CA THR A 484 11.45 -20.42 13.91
C THR A 484 11.68 -18.99 13.40
N ILE A 485 11.05 -18.63 12.26
CA ILE A 485 11.11 -17.27 11.71
C ILE A 485 10.44 -16.28 12.67
N ALA A 486 9.27 -16.62 13.20
CA ALA A 486 8.55 -15.79 14.16
C ALA A 486 9.35 -15.53 15.45
N ASP A 487 9.92 -16.57 16.04
CA ASP A 487 10.72 -16.49 17.25
C ASP A 487 11.96 -15.63 17.04
N ARG A 488 12.63 -15.78 15.89
CA ARG A 488 13.81 -14.98 15.56
C ARG A 488 13.48 -13.52 15.30
N PHE A 489 12.37 -13.21 14.63
CA PHE A 489 11.92 -11.82 14.48
C PHE A 489 11.56 -11.17 15.82
N TYR A 490 10.99 -11.93 16.76
CA TYR A 490 10.73 -11.44 18.10
C TYR A 490 12.03 -11.18 18.87
N ALA A 491 12.99 -12.12 18.84
CA ALA A 491 14.29 -11.97 19.49
C ALA A 491 15.10 -10.77 18.95
N LEU A 492 14.95 -10.45 17.67
CA LEU A 492 15.59 -9.29 17.03
C LEU A 492 14.83 -7.96 17.24
N GLY A 493 13.70 -7.98 17.96
CA GLY A 493 12.86 -6.79 18.18
C GLY A 493 12.15 -6.27 16.92
N LEU A 494 12.07 -7.09 15.86
CA LEU A 494 11.39 -6.73 14.61
C LEU A 494 9.87 -6.82 14.74
N ILE A 495 9.37 -7.66 15.66
CA ILE A 495 7.96 -7.73 16.06
C ILE A 495 7.85 -7.52 17.57
N ALA A 496 6.79 -6.84 18.00
CA ALA A 496 6.60 -6.45 19.39
C ALA A 496 6.01 -7.57 20.28
N LYS A 497 5.44 -8.61 19.68
CA LYS A 497 4.74 -9.69 20.38
C LYS A 497 5.14 -11.05 19.81
N PRO A 498 5.23 -12.10 20.65
CA PRO A 498 5.41 -13.46 20.16
C PRO A 498 4.18 -13.91 19.36
N VAL A 499 4.40 -14.74 18.34
CA VAL A 499 3.36 -15.21 17.41
C VAL A 499 3.26 -16.74 17.48
N PRO A 500 2.14 -17.31 17.93
CA PRO A 500 1.92 -18.75 17.92
C PRO A 500 1.41 -19.21 16.55
N VAL A 501 2.31 -19.62 15.65
CA VAL A 501 1.96 -19.97 14.26
C VAL A 501 0.95 -21.11 14.19
N ARG A 502 1.07 -22.11 15.08
CA ARG A 502 0.19 -23.30 15.08
C ARG A 502 -1.31 -22.95 15.26
N GLU A 503 -1.62 -21.85 15.94
CA GLU A 503 -2.99 -21.44 16.27
C GLU A 503 -3.70 -20.76 15.08
N ALA A 504 -2.92 -20.38 14.07
CA ALA A 504 -3.38 -19.76 12.85
C ALA A 504 -3.38 -20.73 11.66
N VAL A 505 -3.49 -22.04 11.88
CA VAL A 505 -3.50 -23.04 10.80
C VAL A 505 -4.92 -23.55 10.57
N TRP A 506 -5.34 -23.57 9.31
CA TRP A 506 -6.58 -24.20 8.90
C TRP A 506 -6.30 -25.64 8.47
N TYR A 507 -6.90 -26.61 9.19
CA TYR A 507 -6.73 -28.04 8.93
C TYR A 507 -7.79 -28.60 7.96
N GLY A 508 -8.76 -27.78 7.54
CA GLY A 508 -9.99 -28.25 6.90
C GLY A 508 -10.91 -28.97 7.88
N GLU A 509 -12.22 -28.76 7.80
CA GLU A 509 -13.14 -29.70 8.46
C GLU A 509 -13.02 -31.07 7.79
N PRO A 510 -13.05 -32.18 8.56
CA PRO A 510 -13.23 -33.49 7.97
C PRO A 510 -14.52 -33.49 7.13
N ALA A 511 -14.49 -34.12 5.96
CA ALA A 511 -15.72 -34.36 5.21
C ALA A 511 -16.78 -35.00 6.15
N PRO A 512 -18.07 -34.68 6.00
CA PRO A 512 -19.14 -35.15 6.90
C PRO A 512 -19.26 -36.67 7.08
N ASP A 513 -18.50 -37.49 6.36
CA ASP A 513 -18.57 -38.96 6.42
C ASP A 513 -17.46 -39.64 7.23
N VAL A 514 -16.67 -38.89 8.01
CA VAL A 514 -15.67 -39.48 8.93
C VAL A 514 -15.89 -39.03 10.36
N ILE A 515 -17.05 -39.39 10.92
CA ILE A 515 -17.19 -39.55 12.37
C ILE A 515 -17.23 -41.05 12.66
N ARG A 516 -16.08 -41.62 13.08
CA ARG A 516 -16.09 -42.78 13.96
C ARG A 516 -15.77 -42.29 15.37
N PRO A 517 -16.61 -42.60 16.38
CA PRO A 517 -16.38 -42.15 17.74
C PRO A 517 -15.21 -42.93 18.34
N LEU A 518 -14.22 -42.21 18.86
CA LEU A 518 -13.35 -42.72 19.92
C LEU A 518 -14.20 -42.83 21.19
N MET A 519 -14.93 -43.94 21.30
CA MET A 519 -15.41 -44.44 22.58
C MET A 519 -14.64 -45.73 22.89
N ALA A 520 -14.01 -45.70 24.07
CA ALA A 520 -13.66 -46.81 24.95
C ALA A 520 -12.93 -48.02 24.35
N VAL A 521 -11.76 -48.36 24.92
CA VAL A 521 -11.57 -49.63 25.66
C VAL A 521 -10.35 -49.45 26.58
N SER A 522 -10.65 -49.54 27.88
CA SER A 522 -9.87 -49.93 29.07
C SER A 522 -8.34 -49.86 29.08
#